data_AF-A0A974PRT8-F1
#
_entry.id   AF-A0A974PRT8-F1
#
_cell.length_a   1.000
_cell.length_b   1.000
_cell.length_c   1.000
_cell.angle_alpha   90.00
_cell.angle_beta   90.00
_cell.angle_gamma   90.00
#
_symmetry.space_group_name_H-M   'P 1'
#
loop_
_entity.id
_entity.type
_entity.pdbx_description
1 polymer ?
#
loop_
_entity_poly.entity_id
_entity_poly.type
_entity_poly.pdbx_seq_one_letter_code
_entity_poly.pdbx_strand_id
1 'polypeptide(L)'
;MRGHKAEVVPPAPPRRPCELSASVQLPRVSWLAARCAGLFLCVALAACQTDGPGMAGAGGRTLAFDTIDGPPPATFDKLVGDLTSEAQTRRVAVVSRSTPAAYRVKGYLAMHVERGKATVAYAWDVYDQNQTRVARVVGEEPAGPVKGGAANGWAACDDAVVARIADQSMASLAETLGASGAVPAAAPQPADTPRPDGGSGVPVAALTTPGSGLPASGAALAYADR
;
A
#
# COMPACT_ATOMS: atom_id res chain seq x y z
N MET A 1 -10.16 71.28 6.53
CA MET A 1 -8.98 70.68 5.85
C MET A 1 -8.32 69.73 6.83
N ARG A 2 -8.57 68.42 6.72
CA ARG A 2 -8.07 67.38 7.64
C ARG A 2 -7.11 66.51 6.81
N GLY A 3 -5.81 66.65 7.06
CA GLY A 3 -4.76 65.97 6.31
C GLY A 3 -4.71 64.48 6.66
N HIS A 4 -4.82 63.62 5.65
CA HIS A 4 -4.60 62.20 5.77
C HIS A 4 -3.10 61.93 5.87
N LYS A 5 -2.67 61.35 7.00
CA LYS A 5 -1.31 60.86 7.21
C LYS A 5 -1.19 59.54 6.44
N ALA A 6 -0.38 59.53 5.39
CA ALA A 6 -0.09 58.34 4.60
C ALA A 6 0.68 57.32 5.45
N GLU A 7 0.13 56.12 5.58
CA GLU A 7 0.80 54.97 6.19
C GLU A 7 1.76 54.36 5.16
N VAL A 8 3.04 54.33 5.51
CA VAL A 8 4.13 53.81 4.68
C VAL A 8 4.13 52.29 4.78
N VAL A 9 3.73 51.62 3.71
CA VAL A 9 3.83 50.16 3.54
C VAL A 9 5.29 49.78 3.24
N PRO A 10 5.91 48.85 3.98
CA PRO A 10 7.28 48.41 3.69
C PRO A 10 7.36 47.55 2.41
N PRO A 11 8.47 47.61 1.64
CA PRO A 11 8.62 46.84 0.40
C PRO A 11 8.82 45.34 0.65
N ALA A 12 8.21 44.53 -0.20
CA ALA A 12 8.29 43.07 -0.20
C ALA A 12 9.72 42.55 -0.50
N PRO A 13 10.15 41.43 0.09
CA PRO A 13 11.45 40.84 -0.19
C PRO A 13 11.52 40.21 -1.60
N PRO A 14 12.70 40.20 -2.25
CA PRO A 14 12.87 39.62 -3.57
C PRO A 14 12.70 38.09 -3.54
N ARG A 15 11.89 37.57 -4.46
CA ARG A 15 11.77 36.13 -4.71
C ARG A 15 13.05 35.63 -5.37
N ARG A 16 13.75 34.72 -4.69
CA ARG A 16 14.90 34.01 -5.25
C ARG A 16 14.42 33.09 -6.38
N PRO A 17 15.06 33.08 -7.55
CA PRO A 17 14.87 32.04 -8.53
C PRO A 17 15.50 30.75 -8.00
N CYS A 18 14.69 29.70 -7.78
CA CYS A 18 15.20 28.35 -7.63
C CYS A 18 15.61 27.86 -9.02
N GLU A 19 16.88 28.09 -9.36
CA GLU A 19 17.53 27.46 -10.49
C GLU A 19 17.58 25.95 -10.29
N LEU A 20 16.78 25.26 -11.12
CA LEU A 20 17.20 24.19 -12.02
C LEU A 20 18.63 23.64 -11.81
N SER A 21 18.80 22.60 -10.98
CA SER A 21 19.87 21.62 -11.20
C SER A 21 19.69 20.37 -10.32
N ALA A 22 19.19 19.29 -10.90
CA ALA A 22 19.48 17.93 -10.45
C ALA A 22 19.04 16.97 -11.55
N SER A 23 20.01 16.65 -12.40
CA SER A 23 19.96 15.61 -13.42
C SER A 23 19.59 14.27 -12.79
N VAL A 24 18.34 13.83 -12.93
CA VAL A 24 17.99 12.42 -12.73
C VAL A 24 18.38 11.69 -13.99
N GLN A 25 19.60 11.13 -13.98
CA GLN A 25 20.06 10.18 -14.98
C GLN A 25 19.15 8.96 -14.97
N LEU A 26 18.36 8.81 -16.05
CA LEU A 26 17.71 7.55 -16.38
C LEU A 26 18.80 6.48 -16.64
N PRO A 27 18.76 5.31 -15.99
CA PRO A 27 19.57 4.19 -16.43
C PRO A 27 19.05 3.73 -17.80
N ARG A 28 19.93 3.88 -18.79
CA ARG A 28 19.76 3.47 -20.17
C ARG A 28 19.48 1.97 -20.24
N VAL A 29 18.36 1.63 -20.84
CA VAL A 29 18.13 0.35 -21.51
C VAL A 29 19.19 0.19 -22.60
N SER A 30 20.05 -0.81 -22.49
CA SER A 30 20.76 -1.47 -23.59
C SER A 30 21.23 -2.84 -23.10
N TRP A 31 20.48 -3.91 -23.39
CA TRP A 31 20.76 -4.81 -24.52
C TRP A 31 22.23 -5.28 -24.51
N LEU A 32 22.50 -6.48 -24.00
CA LEU A 32 22.82 -7.67 -24.81
C LEU A 32 23.43 -8.79 -23.95
N ALA A 33 23.07 -10.02 -24.33
CA ALA A 33 23.86 -11.23 -24.18
C ALA A 33 24.09 -11.77 -22.76
N ALA A 34 23.33 -12.83 -22.45
CA ALA A 34 23.89 -14.19 -22.31
C ALA A 34 23.21 -14.96 -21.17
N ARG A 35 22.09 -15.62 -21.46
CA ARG A 35 21.70 -16.91 -20.86
C ARG A 35 20.62 -17.58 -21.73
N CYS A 36 20.93 -17.82 -23.00
CA CYS A 36 20.31 -18.93 -23.72
C CYS A 36 21.10 -20.18 -23.32
N ALA A 37 20.44 -21.11 -22.61
CA ALA A 37 20.67 -22.56 -22.56
C ALA A 37 20.50 -23.11 -21.14
N GLY A 38 19.54 -24.03 -21.00
CA GLY A 38 19.24 -24.79 -19.78
C GLY A 38 18.16 -24.09 -18.94
N LEU A 39 16.98 -24.62 -18.69
CA LEU A 39 16.61 -26.02 -18.59
C LEU A 39 15.08 -26.09 -18.77
N PHE A 40 14.63 -26.42 -19.98
CA PHE A 40 13.25 -26.75 -20.29
C PHE A 40 13.06 -28.25 -20.03
N LEU A 41 12.96 -28.65 -18.76
CA LEU A 41 12.61 -30.02 -18.39
C LEU A 41 12.20 -30.10 -16.91
N CYS A 42 10.89 -30.12 -16.66
CA CYS A 42 10.21 -30.95 -15.64
C CYS A 42 8.72 -30.57 -15.59
N VAL A 43 7.96 -31.07 -16.57
CA VAL A 43 6.52 -31.30 -16.39
C VAL A 43 6.40 -32.61 -15.61
N ALA A 44 6.10 -32.51 -14.32
CA ALA A 44 5.74 -33.65 -13.49
C ALA A 44 4.60 -33.26 -12.53
N LEU A 45 3.40 -33.63 -12.95
CA LEU A 45 2.23 -34.06 -12.15
C LEU A 45 2.38 -34.03 -10.62
N ALA A 46 1.77 -33.05 -9.96
CA ALA A 46 1.25 -33.20 -8.59
C ALA A 46 0.30 -32.05 -8.25
N ALA A 47 -1.00 -32.31 -8.29
CA ALA A 47 -2.00 -31.87 -7.29
C ALA A 47 -3.42 -32.15 -7.81
N CYS A 48 -3.94 -33.34 -7.51
CA CYS A 48 -5.37 -33.47 -7.28
C CYS A 48 -5.66 -32.89 -5.90
N GLN A 49 -5.80 -31.56 -5.79
CA GLN A 49 -6.52 -30.98 -4.67
C GLN A 49 -7.97 -30.81 -5.14
N THR A 50 -8.73 -31.91 -5.07
CA THR A 50 -10.19 -31.83 -5.02
C THR A 50 -10.55 -31.26 -3.66
N ASP A 51 -10.27 -29.98 -3.45
CA ASP A 51 -11.02 -29.19 -2.50
C ASP A 51 -12.42 -29.09 -3.11
N GLY A 52 -13.41 -29.67 -2.41
CA GLY A 52 -14.79 -29.68 -2.87
C GLY A 52 -15.30 -28.28 -3.16
N PRO A 53 -16.53 -28.12 -3.69
CA PRO A 53 -17.18 -26.82 -3.71
C PRO A 53 -17.48 -26.41 -2.26
N GLY A 54 -16.43 -25.99 -1.54
CA GLY A 54 -16.53 -25.07 -0.44
C GLY A 54 -17.13 -23.84 -1.07
N MET A 55 -18.42 -23.67 -0.81
CA MET A 55 -19.18 -22.47 -1.11
C MET A 55 -18.42 -21.35 -0.40
N ALA A 56 -17.46 -20.74 -1.08
CA ALA A 56 -16.73 -19.58 -0.63
C ALA A 56 -17.80 -18.53 -0.38
N GLY A 57 -18.19 -18.41 0.89
CA GLY A 57 -19.30 -17.59 1.27
C GLY A 57 -19.07 -16.18 0.74
N ALA A 58 -20.13 -15.58 0.21
CA ALA A 58 -20.17 -14.15 -0.05
C ALA A 58 -19.73 -13.32 1.19
N GLY A 59 -19.67 -13.93 2.38
CA GLY A 59 -19.12 -13.38 3.61
C GLY A 59 -17.66 -12.91 3.52
N GLY A 60 -16.85 -13.42 2.59
CA GLY A 60 -15.43 -13.00 2.46
C GLY A 60 -15.22 -11.68 1.69
N ARG A 61 -16.21 -11.21 0.92
CA ARG A 61 -16.08 -10.03 0.03
C ARG A 61 -17.18 -9.00 0.30
N THR A 62 -17.50 -8.80 1.58
CA THR A 62 -18.38 -7.71 2.02
C THR A 62 -17.55 -6.46 2.33
N LEU A 63 -17.98 -5.31 1.81
CA LEU A 63 -17.36 -4.03 2.11
C LEU A 63 -18.41 -2.97 2.47
N ALA A 64 -18.02 -2.01 3.30
CA ALA A 64 -18.79 -0.80 3.53
C ALA A 64 -17.93 0.44 3.25
N PHE A 65 -18.50 1.44 2.57
CA PHE A 65 -17.86 2.75 2.41
C PHE A 65 -18.15 3.63 3.63
N ASP A 66 -17.12 3.88 4.44
CA ASP A 66 -17.19 4.62 5.69
C ASP A 66 -17.09 6.13 5.47
N THR A 67 -16.30 6.60 4.52
CA THR A 67 -16.30 7.99 4.05
C THR A 67 -15.82 8.05 2.61
N ILE A 68 -16.26 9.07 1.87
CA ILE A 68 -15.63 9.47 0.60
C ILE A 68 -15.53 10.99 0.63
N ASP A 69 -14.31 11.49 0.79
CA ASP A 69 -14.02 12.90 1.02
C ASP A 69 -13.38 13.53 -0.23
N GLY A 70 -13.77 14.75 -0.55
CA GLY A 70 -13.11 15.58 -1.57
C GLY A 70 -13.94 15.93 -2.82
N PRO A 71 -14.69 15.00 -3.45
CA PRO A 71 -15.56 15.35 -4.56
C PRO A 71 -16.67 16.32 -4.12
N PRO A 72 -17.06 17.29 -4.96
CA PRO A 72 -18.25 18.08 -4.72
C PRO A 72 -19.50 17.18 -4.76
N PRO A 73 -20.63 17.59 -4.14
CA PRO A 73 -21.81 16.72 -3.97
C PRO A 73 -22.29 16.03 -5.25
N ALA A 74 -22.37 16.77 -6.37
CA ALA A 74 -22.81 16.22 -7.65
C ALA A 74 -21.89 15.12 -8.20
N THR A 75 -20.57 15.24 -7.99
CA THR A 75 -19.59 14.22 -8.41
C THR A 75 -19.59 13.04 -7.44
N PHE A 76 -19.75 13.30 -6.14
CA PHE A 76 -19.88 12.27 -5.11
C PHE A 76 -21.07 11.33 -5.41
N ASP A 77 -22.25 11.89 -5.69
CA ASP A 77 -23.46 11.09 -5.91
C ASP A 77 -23.30 10.17 -7.12
N LYS A 78 -22.70 10.67 -8.21
CA LYS A 78 -22.38 9.86 -9.40
C LYS A 78 -21.37 8.77 -9.09
N LEU A 79 -20.27 9.13 -8.42
CA LEU A 79 -19.22 8.18 -8.05
C LEU A 79 -19.77 7.03 -7.19
N VAL A 80 -20.62 7.33 -6.20
CA VAL A 80 -21.25 6.30 -5.36
C VAL A 80 -22.16 5.38 -6.17
N GLY A 81 -22.92 5.94 -7.11
CA GLY A 81 -23.75 5.16 -8.04
C GLY A 81 -22.91 4.19 -8.89
N ASP A 82 -21.86 4.71 -9.52
CA ASP A 82 -20.97 3.91 -10.37
C ASP A 82 -20.21 2.86 -9.56
N LEU A 83 -19.67 3.21 -8.39
CA LEU A 83 -19.01 2.24 -7.49
C LEU A 83 -19.94 1.10 -7.09
N THR A 84 -21.22 1.40 -6.83
CA THR A 84 -22.22 0.39 -6.48
C THR A 84 -22.50 -0.54 -7.66
N SER A 85 -22.64 0.02 -8.87
CA SER A 85 -22.81 -0.77 -10.10
C SER A 85 -21.60 -1.69 -10.35
N GLU A 86 -20.39 -1.14 -10.27
CA GLU A 86 -19.15 -1.90 -10.52
C GLU A 86 -18.89 -2.98 -9.46
N ALA A 87 -19.33 -2.75 -8.21
CA ALA A 87 -19.29 -3.75 -7.16
C ALA A 87 -20.18 -4.96 -7.45
N GLN A 88 -21.39 -4.74 -7.97
CA GLN A 88 -22.31 -5.80 -8.36
C GLN A 88 -21.70 -6.67 -9.48
N THR A 89 -21.13 -6.04 -10.51
CA THR A 89 -20.42 -6.73 -11.61
C THR A 89 -19.29 -7.63 -11.09
N ARG A 90 -18.57 -7.18 -10.05
CA ARG A 90 -17.42 -7.91 -9.46
C ARG A 90 -17.80 -8.88 -8.34
N ARG A 91 -19.10 -9.03 -8.03
CA ARG A 91 -19.63 -9.85 -6.92
C ARG A 91 -19.05 -9.44 -5.57
N VAL A 92 -18.93 -8.13 -5.36
CA VAL A 92 -18.53 -7.53 -4.09
C VAL A 92 -19.79 -6.99 -3.41
N ALA A 93 -20.08 -7.48 -2.21
CA ALA A 93 -21.28 -7.09 -1.48
C ALA A 93 -21.06 -5.78 -0.74
N VAL A 94 -21.56 -4.67 -1.29
CA VAL A 94 -21.54 -3.35 -0.63
C VAL A 94 -22.71 -3.28 0.35
N VAL A 95 -22.42 -3.11 1.64
CA VAL A 95 -23.42 -3.01 2.71
C VAL A 95 -23.48 -1.60 3.29
N SER A 96 -24.58 -1.30 3.99
CA SER A 96 -24.71 -0.04 4.73
C SER A 96 -23.58 0.13 5.74
N ARG A 97 -23.15 1.36 5.96
CA ARG A 97 -22.14 1.70 6.98
C ARG A 97 -22.52 1.21 8.38
N SER A 98 -23.81 1.18 8.70
CA SER A 98 -24.33 0.69 9.99
C SER A 98 -24.32 -0.84 10.11
N THR A 99 -24.17 -1.57 9.01
CA THR A 99 -24.13 -3.03 8.98
C THR A 99 -22.69 -3.52 9.18
N PRO A 100 -22.47 -4.65 9.88
CA PRO A 100 -21.17 -5.30 9.91
C PRO A 100 -20.69 -5.68 8.50
N ALA A 101 -19.45 -5.31 8.16
CA ALA A 101 -18.77 -5.68 6.92
C ALA A 101 -17.42 -6.34 7.27
N ALA A 102 -16.93 -7.23 6.41
CA ALA A 102 -15.59 -7.80 6.55
C ALA A 102 -14.51 -6.72 6.40
N TYR A 103 -14.75 -5.75 5.51
CA TYR A 103 -13.87 -4.63 5.28
C TYR A 103 -14.61 -3.28 5.29
N ARG A 104 -13.95 -2.25 5.79
CA ARG A 104 -14.43 -0.87 5.77
C ARG A 104 -13.47 0.00 4.99
N VAL A 105 -13.99 0.84 4.10
CA VAL A 105 -13.19 1.61 3.15
C VAL A 105 -13.39 3.10 3.39
N LYS A 106 -12.29 3.85 3.50
CA LYS A 106 -12.28 5.30 3.53
C LYS A 106 -11.66 5.83 2.24
N GLY A 107 -12.44 6.60 1.48
CA GLY A 107 -12.04 7.19 0.21
C GLY A 107 -11.65 8.66 0.32
N TYR A 108 -10.60 9.04 -0.39
CA TYR A 108 -10.16 10.42 -0.53
C TYR A 108 -9.87 10.71 -1.99
N LEU A 109 -10.47 11.75 -2.54
CA LEU A 109 -10.23 12.18 -3.91
C LEU A 109 -9.86 13.66 -3.95
N ALA A 110 -8.83 13.98 -4.73
CA ALA A 110 -8.40 15.34 -4.94
C ALA A 110 -8.22 15.61 -6.43
N MET A 111 -8.68 16.77 -6.86
CA MET A 111 -8.47 17.25 -8.22
C MET A 111 -7.33 18.25 -8.21
N HIS A 112 -6.38 18.09 -9.14
CA HIS A 112 -5.37 19.10 -9.42
C HIS A 112 -5.32 19.43 -10.92
N VAL A 113 -4.93 20.66 -11.24
CA VAL A 113 -4.77 21.13 -12.62
C VAL A 113 -3.32 21.43 -12.88
N GLU A 114 -2.71 20.70 -13.80
CA GLU A 114 -1.36 20.94 -14.29
C GLU A 114 -1.40 21.32 -15.77
N ARG A 115 -0.75 22.44 -16.13
CA ARG A 115 -0.65 22.92 -17.54
C ARG A 115 -2.01 22.96 -18.26
N GLY A 116 -3.07 23.32 -17.53
CA GLY A 116 -4.43 23.42 -18.06
C GLY A 116 -5.18 22.10 -18.22
N LYS A 117 -4.66 20.98 -17.71
CA LYS A 117 -5.32 19.68 -17.70
C LYS A 117 -5.64 19.25 -16.26
N ALA A 118 -6.86 18.82 -16.01
CA ALA A 118 -7.27 18.25 -14.73
C ALA A 118 -6.91 16.77 -14.64
N THR A 119 -6.46 16.37 -13.46
CA THR A 119 -6.25 15.00 -13.03
C THR A 119 -6.90 14.82 -11.66
N VAL A 120 -7.62 13.72 -11.49
CA VAL A 120 -8.18 13.31 -10.19
C VAL A 120 -7.29 12.23 -9.61
N ALA A 121 -6.62 12.53 -8.50
CA ALA A 121 -5.93 11.54 -7.69
C ALA A 121 -6.90 10.98 -6.64
N TYR A 122 -6.87 9.68 -6.43
CA TYR A 122 -7.73 9.00 -5.46
C TYR A 122 -6.95 8.00 -4.61
N ALA A 123 -7.41 7.82 -3.37
CA ALA A 123 -6.91 6.83 -2.44
C ALA A 123 -8.06 6.17 -1.67
N TRP A 124 -8.00 4.85 -1.56
CA TRP A 124 -8.91 4.03 -0.77
C TRP A 124 -8.12 3.31 0.32
N ASP A 125 -8.29 3.73 1.56
CA ASP A 125 -7.74 3.02 2.71
C ASP A 125 -8.73 1.92 3.15
N VAL A 126 -8.26 0.67 3.18
CA VAL A 126 -9.06 -0.52 3.52
C VAL A 126 -8.71 -1.00 4.92
N TYR A 127 -9.73 -1.13 5.76
CA TYR A 127 -9.62 -1.56 7.15
C TYR A 127 -10.34 -2.89 7.35
N ASP A 128 -9.76 -3.76 8.18
CA ASP A 128 -10.41 -5.00 8.62
C ASP A 128 -11.38 -4.76 9.80
N GLN A 129 -11.93 -5.85 10.34
CA GLN A 129 -12.83 -5.81 11.50
C GLN A 129 -12.15 -5.32 12.79
N ASN A 130 -10.83 -5.43 12.88
CA ASN A 130 -10.02 -4.96 14.01
C ASN A 130 -9.63 -3.48 13.86
N GLN A 131 -10.19 -2.78 12.86
CA GLN A 131 -9.84 -1.40 12.51
C GLN A 131 -8.36 -1.22 12.14
N THR A 132 -7.70 -2.29 11.72
CA THR A 132 -6.33 -2.23 11.23
C THR A 132 -6.36 -1.97 9.72
N ARG A 133 -5.57 -0.99 9.25
CA ARG A 133 -5.46 -0.73 7.81
C ARG A 133 -4.68 -1.87 7.15
N VAL A 134 -5.38 -2.68 6.37
CA VAL A 134 -4.80 -3.85 5.68
C VAL A 134 -4.28 -3.51 4.29
N ALA A 135 -4.81 -2.47 3.66
CA ALA A 135 -4.37 -2.04 2.35
C ALA A 135 -4.62 -0.55 2.10
N ARG A 136 -3.91 -0.02 1.12
CA ARG A 136 -4.18 1.28 0.52
C ARG A 136 -4.10 1.13 -0.99
N VAL A 137 -5.22 1.40 -1.65
CA VAL A 137 -5.30 1.47 -3.11
C VAL A 137 -5.18 2.94 -3.49
N VAL A 138 -4.38 3.24 -4.51
CA VAL A 138 -4.24 4.60 -5.05
C VAL A 138 -4.34 4.57 -6.57
N GLY A 139 -4.75 5.68 -7.16
CA GLY A 139 -4.74 5.85 -8.59
C GLY A 139 -4.93 7.30 -8.99
N GLU A 140 -4.77 7.55 -10.29
CA GLU A 140 -4.99 8.86 -10.90
C GLU A 140 -5.77 8.67 -12.20
N GLU A 141 -6.74 9.55 -12.45
CA GLU A 141 -7.52 9.56 -13.67
C GLU A 141 -7.48 10.95 -14.31
N PRO A 142 -7.01 11.07 -15.57
CA PRO A 142 -7.07 12.33 -16.31
C PRO A 142 -8.52 12.67 -16.69
N ALA A 143 -8.94 13.90 -16.38
CA ALA A 143 -10.30 14.38 -16.61
C ALA A 143 -10.46 15.16 -17.92
N GLY A 144 -9.45 15.94 -18.29
CA GLY A 144 -9.45 16.72 -19.54
C GLY A 144 -9.00 18.17 -19.34
N PRO A 145 -9.07 19.01 -20.40
CA PRO A 145 -8.68 20.41 -20.31
C PRO A 145 -9.65 21.23 -19.44
N VAL A 146 -9.11 22.14 -18.64
CA VAL A 146 -9.88 23.01 -17.72
C VAL A 146 -9.79 24.46 -18.13
N LYS A 147 -10.95 25.15 -18.17
CA LYS A 147 -11.02 26.61 -18.31
C LYS A 147 -11.11 27.25 -16.92
N GLY A 148 -10.25 28.24 -16.66
CA GLY A 148 -10.30 29.01 -15.41
C GLY A 148 -9.53 28.40 -14.22
N GLY A 149 -8.63 27.45 -14.46
CA GLY A 149 -7.70 26.94 -13.44
C GLY A 149 -8.33 25.95 -12.44
N ALA A 150 -7.61 25.69 -11.34
CA ALA A 150 -7.95 24.62 -10.40
C ALA A 150 -9.32 24.77 -9.71
N ALA A 151 -9.82 25.99 -9.51
CA ALA A 151 -11.14 26.20 -8.92
C ALA A 151 -12.27 25.53 -9.73
N ASN A 152 -12.08 25.37 -11.04
CA ASN A 152 -13.04 24.76 -11.96
C ASN A 152 -12.68 23.33 -12.36
N GLY A 153 -11.62 22.73 -11.80
CA GLY A 153 -11.11 21.48 -12.37
C GLY A 153 -12.02 20.27 -12.14
N TRP A 154 -12.89 20.28 -11.13
CA TRP A 154 -13.97 19.30 -11.00
C TRP A 154 -15.00 19.39 -12.14
N ALA A 155 -15.16 20.54 -12.79
CA ALA A 155 -16.06 20.68 -13.95
C ALA A 155 -15.54 19.97 -15.21
N ALA A 156 -14.26 19.59 -15.25
CA ALA A 156 -13.71 18.75 -16.31
C ALA A 156 -13.90 17.24 -16.03
N CYS A 157 -14.31 16.86 -14.82
CA CYS A 157 -14.61 15.47 -14.48
C CYS A 157 -16.03 15.14 -14.94
N ASP A 158 -16.15 14.78 -16.21
CA ASP A 158 -17.41 14.33 -16.78
C ASP A 158 -17.80 12.91 -16.31
N ASP A 159 -18.98 12.46 -16.71
CA ASP A 159 -19.55 11.19 -16.28
C ASP A 159 -18.68 10.00 -16.72
N ALA A 160 -18.00 10.12 -17.87
CA ALA A 160 -17.10 9.08 -18.34
C ALA A 160 -15.84 9.00 -17.49
N VAL A 161 -15.29 10.14 -17.02
CA VAL A 161 -14.17 10.19 -16.08
C VAL A 161 -14.55 9.54 -14.75
N VAL A 162 -15.71 9.89 -14.20
CA VAL A 162 -16.19 9.33 -12.92
C VAL A 162 -16.40 7.82 -13.03
N ALA A 163 -17.01 7.35 -14.13
CA ALA A 163 -17.20 5.93 -14.38
C ALA A 163 -15.86 5.17 -14.48
N ARG A 164 -14.83 5.73 -15.12
CA ARG A 164 -13.49 5.12 -15.18
C ARG A 164 -12.84 5.05 -13.80
N ILE A 165 -12.96 6.09 -12.98
CA ILE A 165 -12.48 6.06 -11.59
C ILE A 165 -13.17 4.93 -10.83
N ALA A 166 -14.49 4.80 -10.95
CA ALA A 166 -15.26 3.77 -10.26
C ALA A 166 -14.86 2.35 -10.71
N ASP A 167 -14.71 2.13 -12.02
CA ASP A 167 -14.29 0.86 -12.61
C ASP A 167 -12.89 0.43 -12.11
N GLN A 168 -11.91 1.32 -12.19
CA GLN A 168 -10.54 1.08 -11.72
C GLN A 168 -10.48 0.88 -10.20
N SER A 169 -11.25 1.68 -9.46
CA SER A 169 -11.32 1.59 -8.00
C SER A 169 -11.91 0.26 -7.55
N MET A 170 -13.04 -0.15 -8.11
CA MET A 170 -13.68 -1.41 -7.75
C MET A 170 -12.89 -2.62 -8.25
N ALA A 171 -12.17 -2.53 -9.37
CA ALA A 171 -11.24 -3.59 -9.79
C ALA A 171 -10.13 -3.78 -8.75
N SER A 172 -9.44 -2.70 -8.38
CA SER A 172 -8.35 -2.74 -7.40
C SER A 172 -8.83 -3.14 -6.00
N LEU A 173 -10.01 -2.67 -5.57
CA LEU A 173 -10.63 -3.09 -4.31
C LEU A 173 -11.00 -4.58 -4.34
N ALA A 174 -11.62 -5.07 -5.41
CA ALA A 174 -11.97 -6.48 -5.53
C ALA A 174 -10.74 -7.40 -5.47
N GLU A 175 -9.64 -6.99 -6.09
CA GLU A 175 -8.34 -7.70 -6.03
C GLU A 175 -7.79 -7.69 -4.60
N THR A 176 -7.78 -6.53 -3.94
CA THR A 176 -7.32 -6.38 -2.55
C THR A 176 -8.09 -7.30 -1.60
N LEU A 177 -9.42 -7.36 -1.74
CA LEU A 177 -10.30 -8.21 -0.93
C LEU A 177 -10.07 -9.70 -1.20
N GLY A 178 -9.69 -10.06 -2.43
CA GLY A 178 -9.33 -11.43 -2.78
C GLY A 178 -7.96 -11.86 -2.22
N ALA A 179 -6.98 -10.94 -2.22
CA ALA A 179 -5.65 -11.18 -1.67
C ALA A 179 -5.65 -11.27 -0.13
N SER A 180 -6.46 -10.45 0.55
CA SER A 180 -6.55 -10.45 2.02
C SER A 180 -7.35 -11.62 2.61
N GLY A 181 -8.12 -12.35 1.80
CA GLY A 181 -8.83 -13.57 2.21
C GLY A 181 -7.95 -14.83 2.20
N ALA A 182 -6.80 -14.78 1.53
CA ALA A 182 -5.77 -15.81 1.65
C ALA A 182 -4.95 -15.49 2.90
N VAL A 183 -5.30 -16.09 4.04
CA VAL A 183 -4.37 -16.15 5.17
C VAL A 183 -3.07 -16.72 4.61
N PRO A 184 -1.90 -16.07 4.78
CA PRO A 184 -0.65 -16.77 4.54
C PRO A 184 -0.65 -17.94 5.52
N ALA A 185 -0.94 -19.14 5.02
CA ALA A 185 -0.58 -20.36 5.71
C ALA A 185 0.89 -20.18 6.07
N ALA A 186 1.16 -20.19 7.38
CA ALA A 186 2.47 -19.97 7.96
C ALA A 186 3.53 -20.59 7.04
N ALA A 187 4.43 -19.74 6.54
CA ALA A 187 5.61 -20.21 5.83
C ALA A 187 6.22 -21.34 6.66
N PRO A 188 6.55 -22.51 6.08
CA PRO A 188 7.24 -23.55 6.82
C PRO A 188 8.53 -22.93 7.37
N GLN A 189 8.55 -22.65 8.67
CA GLN A 189 9.81 -22.40 9.35
C GLN A 189 10.63 -23.68 9.14
N PRO A 190 11.85 -23.59 8.59
CA PRO A 190 12.71 -24.76 8.48
C PRO A 190 12.86 -25.36 9.88
N ALA A 191 12.33 -26.56 10.06
CA ALA A 191 12.47 -27.30 11.30
C ALA A 191 13.97 -27.46 11.59
N ASP A 192 14.37 -27.07 12.80
CA ASP A 192 15.62 -27.46 13.42
C ASP A 192 15.83 -28.97 13.23
N THR A 193 16.85 -29.34 12.46
CA THR A 193 17.21 -30.74 12.25
C THR A 193 17.74 -31.30 13.57
N PRO A 194 17.20 -32.42 14.09
CA PRO A 194 17.76 -33.06 15.28
C PRO A 194 19.19 -33.53 14.98
N ARG A 195 20.15 -33.06 15.79
CA ARG A 195 21.53 -33.54 15.76
C ARG A 195 21.55 -35.01 16.20
N PRO A 196 22.03 -35.96 15.38
CA PRO A 196 22.15 -37.33 15.81
C PRO A 196 23.39 -37.48 16.70
N ASP A 197 23.16 -37.90 17.94
CA ASP A 197 24.16 -38.52 18.79
C ASP A 197 24.58 -39.84 18.15
N GLY A 198 25.87 -39.95 17.83
CA GLY A 198 26.47 -41.15 17.24
C GLY A 198 27.87 -41.34 17.76
N GLY A 199 27.98 -41.87 18.98
CA GLY A 199 29.23 -42.37 19.51
C GLY A 199 29.59 -43.75 18.94
N SER A 200 30.88 -43.97 18.67
CA SER A 200 31.68 -45.05 19.29
C SER A 200 32.98 -45.33 18.50
N GLY A 201 34.11 -45.44 19.23
CA GLY A 201 35.35 -46.05 18.74
C GLY A 201 36.66 -45.35 19.15
N VAL A 202 36.98 -45.17 20.46
CA VAL A 202 38.02 -45.90 21.28
C VAL A 202 39.52 -45.68 20.90
N PRO A 203 40.51 -45.84 21.81
CA PRO A 203 40.84 -45.06 23.02
C PRO A 203 42.35 -44.64 23.13
N VAL A 204 42.65 -43.85 24.18
CA VAL A 204 43.96 -43.58 24.86
C VAL A 204 45.17 -43.04 24.06
N ALA A 205 45.57 -41.81 24.39
CA ALA A 205 46.92 -41.53 24.89
C ALA A 205 46.89 -40.29 25.80
N ALA A 206 47.27 -40.51 27.06
CA ALA A 206 47.39 -39.50 28.08
C ALA A 206 48.69 -38.70 27.92
N LEU A 207 48.61 -37.37 28.12
CA LEU A 207 49.70 -36.57 28.66
C LEU A 207 49.12 -35.55 29.65
N THR A 208 49.08 -35.95 30.92
CA THR A 208 49.67 -35.26 32.09
C THR A 208 50.57 -34.05 31.74
N THR A 209 50.58 -32.85 32.36
CA THR A 209 50.07 -32.27 33.64
C THR A 209 50.22 -30.70 33.54
N PRO A 210 50.24 -29.86 34.61
CA PRO A 210 49.23 -28.87 35.01
C PRO A 210 49.66 -27.38 34.95
N GLY A 211 48.76 -26.46 35.31
CA GLY A 211 49.10 -25.10 35.77
C GLY A 211 47.88 -24.18 35.81
N SER A 212 47.10 -24.18 36.90
CA SER A 212 47.17 -23.19 38.00
C SER A 212 46.47 -21.87 37.69
N GLY A 213 45.41 -21.55 38.44
CA GLY A 213 44.94 -20.17 38.61
C GLY A 213 43.43 -20.00 38.74
N LEU A 214 42.94 -19.99 39.99
CA LEU A 214 41.57 -19.68 40.42
C LEU A 214 41.23 -18.17 40.32
N PRO A 215 39.96 -17.76 40.59
CA PRO A 215 39.25 -16.62 40.01
C PRO A 215 39.23 -15.37 40.91
N ALA A 216 38.66 -14.27 40.40
CA ALA A 216 38.08 -13.25 41.26
C ALA A 216 36.92 -12.50 40.57
N SER A 217 35.78 -12.55 41.24
CA SER A 217 34.64 -11.65 41.12
C SER A 217 35.03 -10.17 41.33
N GLY A 218 34.32 -9.26 40.66
CA GLY A 218 34.37 -7.82 40.95
C GLY A 218 33.04 -7.17 40.59
N ALA A 219 32.28 -6.78 41.61
CA ALA A 219 30.94 -6.20 41.52
C ALA A 219 30.97 -4.67 41.28
N ALA A 220 29.89 -4.20 40.64
CA ALA A 220 29.08 -3.01 40.89
C ALA A 220 29.73 -1.67 41.33
N LEU A 221 29.41 -0.61 40.58
CA LEU A 221 28.99 0.72 41.09
C LEU A 221 28.01 1.30 40.05
N ALA A 222 26.69 1.35 40.32
CA ALA A 222 25.98 2.37 41.10
C ALA A 222 26.00 3.77 40.43
N TYR A 223 24.82 4.15 39.95
CA TYR A 223 24.46 5.41 39.30
C TYR A 223 24.09 6.45 40.36
N ALA A 224 24.65 7.66 40.28
CA ALA A 224 24.24 8.82 41.07
C ALA A 224 24.18 10.08 40.19
N ASP A 225 22.96 10.61 40.08
CA ASP A 225 22.52 12.01 40.17
C ASP A 225 23.38 13.14 39.56
N ARG A 226 22.80 13.85 38.57
CA ARG A 226 22.70 15.31 38.57
C ARG A 226 21.63 15.82 37.62
#